data_AF-A0A959VV55-F1
#
_entry.id   AF-A0A959VV55-F1
#
_cell.length_a   1.000
_cell.length_b   1.000
_cell.length_c   1.000
_cell.angle_alpha   90.00
_cell.angle_beta   90.00
_cell.angle_gamma   90.00
#
_symmetry.space_group_name_H-M   'P 1'
#
loop_
_entity.id
_entity.type
_entity.pdbx_description
1 polymer ?
#
loop_
_entity_poly.entity_id
_entity_poly.type
_entity_poly.pdbx_seq_one_letter_code
_entity_poly.pdbx_strand_id
1 'polypeptide(L)'
;MNDTTEKVAVCPGSYDPVTNGHLDIITRASRTFDRVVVGVVNQPIRKKKTLFTADERIAFIENATAELGNVEVRAFYTLLVEFA
;
A
#
# COMPACT_ATOMS: atom_id res chain seq x y z
N MET A 1 26.09 -19.21 -7.52
CA MET A 1 25.39 -18.48 -6.45
C MET A 1 24.03 -18.06 -7.00
N ASN A 2 22.93 -18.50 -6.42
CA ASN A 2 21.64 -17.89 -6.72
C ASN A 2 21.59 -16.57 -5.95
N ASP A 3 21.66 -15.47 -6.67
CA ASP A 3 21.35 -14.15 -6.15
C ASP A 3 19.83 -14.07 -5.97
N THR A 4 19.31 -14.57 -4.85
CA THR A 4 17.91 -14.41 -4.47
C THR A 4 17.73 -13.05 -3.83
N THR A 5 17.79 -12.00 -4.64
CA THR A 5 17.38 -10.66 -4.23
C THR A 5 15.88 -10.69 -3.93
N GLU A 6 15.49 -10.25 -2.73
CA GLU A 6 14.08 -10.12 -2.32
C GLU A 6 13.32 -9.25 -3.34
N LYS A 7 12.23 -9.77 -3.90
CA LYS A 7 11.39 -9.05 -4.85
C LYS A 7 10.32 -8.29 -4.07
N VAL A 8 10.49 -6.97 -4.00
CA VAL A 8 9.54 -6.07 -3.34
C VAL A 8 8.64 -5.39 -4.38
N ALA A 9 7.33 -5.37 -4.13
CA ALA A 9 6.38 -4.57 -4.88
C ALA A 9 5.84 -3.41 -4.05
N VAL A 10 5.59 -2.28 -4.72
CA VAL A 10 4.99 -1.10 -4.11
C VAL A 10 3.63 -0.86 -4.76
N CYS A 11 2.59 -0.80 -3.94
CA CYS A 11 1.22 -0.45 -4.33
C CYS A 11 0.88 0.93 -3.76
N PRO A 12 1.16 2.04 -4.47
CA PRO A 12 0.89 3.38 -3.97
C PRO A 12 -0.52 3.84 -4.34
N GLY A 13 -1.17 4.59 -3.44
CA GLY A 13 -2.50 5.14 -3.69
C GLY A 13 -2.98 6.09 -2.61
N SER A 14 -4.04 6.84 -2.92
CA SER A 14 -4.74 7.65 -1.93
C SER A 14 -5.70 6.83 -1.08
N TYR A 15 -6.24 5.71 -1.56
CA TYR A 15 -7.08 4.78 -0.78
C TYR A 15 -8.15 5.46 0.09
N ASP A 16 -8.94 6.37 -0.50
CA ASP A 16 -9.91 7.22 0.20
C ASP A 16 -11.38 6.92 -0.20
N PRO A 17 -11.99 5.82 0.29
CA PRO A 17 -11.37 4.69 1.00
C PRO A 17 -10.77 3.65 0.04
N VAL A 18 -10.11 2.63 0.60
CA VAL A 18 -9.73 1.42 -0.14
C VAL A 18 -10.99 0.73 -0.71
N THR A 19 -10.85 0.06 -1.85
CA THR A 19 -11.97 -0.58 -2.57
C THR A 19 -11.62 -2.03 -2.88
N ASN A 20 -12.62 -2.87 -3.19
CA ASN A 20 -12.38 -4.27 -3.55
C ASN A 20 -11.47 -4.43 -4.78
N GLY A 21 -11.47 -3.47 -5.71
CA GLY A 21 -10.53 -3.45 -6.83
C GLY A 21 -9.08 -3.24 -6.38
N HIS A 22 -8.85 -2.36 -5.39
CA HIS A 22 -7.53 -2.19 -4.79
C HIS A 22 -7.08 -3.46 -4.07
N LEU A 23 -7.98 -4.11 -3.31
CA LEU A 23 -7.68 -5.33 -2.56
C LEU A 23 -7.35 -6.51 -3.49
N ASP A 24 -8.02 -6.63 -4.64
CA ASP A 24 -7.68 -7.64 -5.66
C ASP A 24 -6.23 -7.48 -6.14
N ILE A 25 -5.83 -6.25 -6.48
CA ILE A 25 -4.46 -5.96 -6.94
C ILE A 25 -3.43 -6.26 -5.84
N ILE A 26 -3.69 -5.84 -4.61
CA ILE A 26 -2.79 -6.11 -3.46
C ILE A 26 -2.66 -7.62 -3.23
N THR A 27 -3.76 -8.36 -3.29
CA THR A 27 -3.79 -9.83 -3.11
C THR A 27 -3.05 -10.55 -4.23
N ARG A 28 -3.12 -10.04 -5.47
CA ARG A 28 -2.38 -10.63 -6.60
C ARG A 28 -0.89 -10.32 -6.51
N ALA A 29 -0.53 -9.13 -6.04
CA ALA A 29 0.86 -8.76 -5.77
C ALA A 29 1.45 -9.63 -4.65
N SER A 30 0.72 -9.87 -3.55
CA SER A 30 1.21 -10.67 -2.41
C SER A 30 1.51 -12.12 -2.76
N ARG A 31 0.87 -12.66 -3.81
CA ARG A 31 1.14 -14.00 -4.36
C ARG A 31 2.34 -14.06 -5.30
N THR A 32 2.82 -12.91 -5.78
CA THR A 32 3.85 -12.82 -6.83
C THR A 32 5.20 -12.33 -6.29
N PHE A 33 5.16 -11.46 -5.27
CA PHE A 33 6.33 -10.82 -4.67
C PHE A 33 6.57 -11.34 -3.26
N ASP A 34 7.84 -11.32 -2.84
CA ASP A 34 8.22 -11.75 -1.50
C ASP A 34 7.65 -10.81 -0.44
N ARG A 35 7.58 -9.51 -0.75
CA ARG A 35 7.03 -8.45 0.11
C ARG A 35 6.27 -7.41 -0.70
N VAL A 36 5.13 -6.95 -0.16
CA VAL A 36 4.30 -5.91 -0.77
C VAL A 36 4.14 -4.73 0.19
N VAL A 37 4.52 -3.54 -0.25
CA VAL A 37 4.35 -2.30 0.50
C VAL A 37 3.19 -1.50 -0.10
N VAL A 38 2.10 -1.36 0.64
CA VAL A 38 0.98 -0.49 0.28
C VAL A 38 1.26 0.92 0.79
N GLY A 39 1.61 1.82 -0.13
CA GLY A 39 1.94 3.20 0.17
C GLY A 39 0.69 4.09 0.18
N VAL A 40 0.32 4.60 1.35
CA VAL A 40 -0.81 5.51 1.51
C VAL A 40 -0.32 6.96 1.45
N VAL A 41 -0.84 7.72 0.48
CA VAL A 41 -0.52 9.16 0.39
C VAL A 41 -1.09 9.88 1.62
N ASN A 42 -0.24 10.51 2.43
CA ASN A 42 -0.70 11.19 3.63
C ASN A 42 -1.65 12.36 3.29
N GLN A 43 -1.24 13.23 2.37
CA GLN A 43 -2.04 14.37 1.90
C GLN A 43 -1.99 14.47 0.37
N PRO A 44 -3.08 14.12 -0.33
CA PRO A 44 -3.10 14.25 -1.78
C PRO A 44 -3.14 15.73 -2.20
N ILE A 45 -2.07 16.22 -2.82
CA ILE A 45 -1.91 17.63 -3.28
C ILE A 45 -3.09 18.08 -4.19
N ARG A 46 -3.73 17.14 -4.91
CA ARG A 46 -4.85 17.42 -5.83
C ARG A 46 -6.24 17.35 -5.19
N LYS A 47 -6.38 16.81 -3.97
CA LYS A 47 -7.67 16.64 -3.28
C LYS A 47 -7.65 17.53 -2.04
N LYS A 48 -8.40 18.64 -2.06
CA LYS A 48 -8.44 19.62 -0.95
C LYS A 48 -8.94 19.01 0.39
N LYS A 49 -9.69 17.90 0.34
CA LYS A 49 -10.11 17.10 1.50
C LYS A 49 -10.16 15.62 1.13
N THR A 50 -9.63 14.78 2.00
CA THR A 50 -9.92 13.34 2.03
C THR A 50 -11.19 13.09 2.83
N LEU A 51 -11.89 11.98 2.55
CA LEU A 51 -13.04 11.54 3.36
C LEU A 51 -12.57 10.98 4.71
N PHE A 52 -11.40 10.34 4.70
CA PHE A 52 -10.78 9.73 5.88
C PHE A 52 -9.36 10.27 6.10
N THR A 53 -8.93 10.27 7.36
CA THR A 53 -7.54 10.55 7.75
C THR A 53 -6.59 9.52 7.15
N ALA A 54 -5.29 9.81 7.14
CA ALA A 54 -4.31 8.81 6.69
C ALA A 54 -4.34 7.56 7.58
N ASP A 55 -4.46 7.75 8.90
CA ASP A 55 -4.50 6.66 9.87
C ASP A 55 -5.73 5.76 9.68
N GLU A 56 -6.91 6.35 9.45
CA GLU A 56 -8.12 5.56 9.15
C GLU A 56 -7.97 4.75 7.86
N ARG A 57 -7.40 5.36 6.80
CA ARG A 57 -7.18 4.67 5.53
C ARG A 57 -6.18 3.53 5.66
N ILE A 58 -5.11 3.74 6.43
CA ILE A 58 -4.14 2.68 6.77
C ILE A 58 -4.85 1.55 7.51
N ALA A 59 -5.60 1.87 8.56
CA ALA A 59 -6.33 0.88 9.35
C ALA A 59 -7.33 0.08 8.50
N PHE A 60 -8.00 0.70 7.53
CA PHE A 60 -8.90 -0.02 6.62
C PHE A 60 -8.15 -1.05 5.76
N ILE A 61 -6.97 -0.67 5.24
CA ILE A 61 -6.16 -1.58 4.42
C ILE A 61 -5.59 -2.69 5.31
N GLU A 62 -4.99 -2.36 6.46
CA GLU A 62 -4.42 -3.33 7.40
C GLU A 62 -5.45 -4.39 7.80
N ASN A 63 -6.67 -3.96 8.18
CA ASN A 63 -7.75 -4.88 8.52
C ASN A 63 -8.18 -5.74 7.32
N ALA A 64 -8.26 -5.15 6.11
CA ALA A 64 -8.67 -5.87 4.91
C ALA A 64 -7.59 -6.84 4.39
N THR A 65 -6.32 -6.65 4.76
CA THR A 65 -5.18 -7.47 4.33
C THR A 65 -4.53 -8.25 5.47
N ALA A 66 -5.16 -8.36 6.64
CA ALA A 66 -4.59 -9.00 7.83
C ALA A 66 -4.16 -10.46 7.62
N GLU A 67 -4.84 -11.18 6.71
CA GLU A 67 -4.52 -12.56 6.33
C GLU A 67 -3.30 -12.67 5.38
N LEU A 68 -2.84 -11.55 4.81
CA LEU A 68 -1.71 -11.50 3.88
C LEU A 68 -0.41 -11.21 4.65
N GLY A 69 0.27 -12.26 5.09
CA GLY A 69 1.45 -12.16 5.97
C GLY A 69 2.69 -11.45 5.41
N ASN A 70 2.67 -11.05 4.14
CA ASN A 70 3.76 -10.31 3.48
C ASN A 70 3.36 -8.92 2.98
N VAL A 71 2.20 -8.40 3.43
CA VAL A 71 1.73 -7.05 3.11
C VAL A 71 2.02 -6.10 4.26
N GLU A 72 2.66 -4.99 3.95
CA GLU A 72 2.96 -3.89 4.87
C GLU A 72 2.27 -2.62 4.38
N VAL A 73 1.64 -1.86 5.27
CA VAL A 73 0.97 -0.60 4.93
C VAL A 73 1.75 0.55 5.56
N ARG A 74 2.09 1.58 4.77
CA ARG A 74 2.81 2.76 5.28
C ARG A 74 2.29 4.05 4.67
N ALA A 75 2.20 5.10 5.48
CA ALA A 75 2.05 6.46 4.97
C ALA A 75 3.36 6.93 4.30
N PHE A 76 3.24 7.74 3.25
CA PHE A 76 4.38 8.48 2.71
C PHE A 76 4.05 9.94 2.39
N TYR A 77 5.10 10.75 2.45
CA TYR A 77 5.06 12.22 2.35
C TYR A 77 5.98 12.76 1.24
N THR A 78 6.85 11.90 0.71
CA THR A 78 7.90 12.22 -0.26
C THR A 78 7.51 11.75 -1.67
N LEU A 79 8.43 11.88 -2.64
CA LEU A 79 8.25 11.27 -3.94
C LEU A 79 8.22 9.75 -3.81
N LEU A 80 7.39 9.09 -4.62
CA LEU A 80 7.24 7.63 -4.59
C LEU A 80 8.57 6.88 -4.74
N VAL A 81 9.46 7.39 -5.60
CA VAL A 81 10.78 6.80 -5.86
C VAL A 81 11.77 6.94 -4.70
N GLU A 82 11.51 7.86 -3.76
CA GLU A 82 12.31 8.01 -2.54
C GLU A 82 11.75 7.16 -1.40
N PHE A 83 10.49 6.76 -1.50
CA PHE A 83 9.79 5.98 -0.49
C PHE A 83 10.17 4.49 -0.53
N ALA A 84 10.37 3.93 -1.72
CA ALA A 84 10.61 2.50 -1.91
C ALA A 84 11.39 2.19 -3.19
#